data_AF-A0A9E0NDA9-F1
#
_entry.id   AF-A0A9E0NDA9-F1
#
_cell.length_a   1.000
_cell.length_b   1.000
_cell.length_c   1.000
_cell.angle_alpha   90.00
_cell.angle_beta   90.00
_cell.angle_gamma   90.00
#
_symmetry.space_group_name_H-M   'P 1'
#
loop_
_entity.id
_entity.type
_entity.pdbx_description
1 polymer ?
#
loop_
_entity_poly.entity_id
_entity_poly.type
_entity_poly.pdbx_seq_one_letter_code
_entity_poly.pdbx_strand_id
1 'polypeptide(L)'
;MARSTTLPALLTLGLLGATAGAAHAQIIGGTPTQTGQYPTVVALNLGGGLCTGTLIHPEWVLTAGHCVRGASSVQVIIDANNVFSGGRTISTTQRIANPRYSGQAGGERDTALVKLATPVTDRMVSPINRAPAAAPPGVVLTMVGYGATSGNQSGAGTARVLMNKASTRCSSFGASDTAFLCFDQTDNTGKCVGDSGGPSFASIGGVLTLVGVTSFGDQTCSTFGADSRVDYDQEFLDSTIGPSLRCVHDGVCGGDSCTGALSDPDCPVCTTDDECGTDELCASNGQCTPAPFTEGGLGSVCGGDGECASGLCADGGEPERLCSDSCDLADNDCPDGFDCLQTGGATGACWPSVDGGDDDRTGCCQSSSQAPWSALVLAGLVLPLLRRRRRAHG
;
A
#
# COMPACT_ATOMS: atom_id res chain seq x y z
N MET A 1 -8.18 88.12 3.20
CA MET A 1 -7.72 86.76 3.55
C MET A 1 -8.93 85.81 3.50
N ALA A 2 -8.77 84.72 2.75
CA ALA A 2 -9.55 83.47 2.68
C ALA A 2 -11.10 83.52 2.59
N ARG A 3 -11.62 83.17 1.40
CA ARG A 3 -13.00 82.71 1.16
C ARG A 3 -13.17 81.30 1.74
N SER A 4 -14.23 81.09 2.52
CA SER A 4 -14.68 79.77 2.97
C SER A 4 -15.75 79.25 2.01
N THR A 5 -15.44 78.20 1.26
CA THR A 5 -16.38 77.46 0.40
C THR A 5 -16.60 76.09 1.02
N THR A 6 -17.81 75.85 1.51
CA THR A 6 -18.31 74.54 1.91
C THR A 6 -18.83 73.79 0.68
N LEU A 7 -18.29 72.59 0.42
CA LEU A 7 -18.86 71.60 -0.49
C LEU A 7 -18.97 70.24 0.25
N PRO A 8 -19.94 69.38 -0.12
CA PRO A 8 -20.45 68.30 0.72
C PRO A 8 -19.55 67.06 0.66
N ALA A 9 -19.46 66.35 1.79
CA ALA A 9 -18.81 65.04 1.87
C ALA A 9 -19.69 63.98 1.18
N LEU A 10 -19.17 63.41 0.09
CA LEU A 10 -19.73 62.21 -0.54
C LEU A 10 -19.63 61.02 0.41
N LEU A 11 -20.76 60.38 0.67
CA LEU A 11 -20.85 59.05 1.26
C LEU A 11 -20.32 58.02 0.25
N THR A 12 -19.17 57.41 0.53
CA THR A 12 -18.75 56.17 -0.15
C THR A 12 -18.83 55.01 0.82
N LEU A 13 -19.71 54.07 0.46
CA LEU A 13 -20.01 52.82 1.11
C LEU A 13 -18.78 51.88 1.05
N GLY A 14 -18.10 51.69 2.18
CA GLY A 14 -17.09 50.63 2.32
C GLY A 14 -17.77 49.35 2.80
N LEU A 15 -17.92 48.36 1.92
CA LEU A 15 -18.26 46.99 2.31
C LEU A 15 -17.13 46.45 3.20
N LEU A 16 -17.39 46.27 4.50
CA LEU A 16 -16.54 45.46 5.37
C LEU A 16 -16.75 43.99 5.01
N GLY A 17 -15.91 43.46 4.14
CA GLY A 17 -15.65 42.04 4.04
C GLY A 17 -14.40 41.70 4.86
N ALA A 18 -14.57 40.84 5.87
CA ALA A 18 -13.56 40.04 6.61
C ALA A 18 -14.02 39.92 8.07
N THR A 19 -14.05 38.77 8.73
CA THR A 19 -13.58 37.41 8.43
C THR A 19 -14.38 36.49 9.37
N ALA A 20 -14.90 35.37 8.86
CA ALA A 20 -15.35 34.29 9.73
C ALA A 20 -14.13 33.86 10.58
N GLY A 21 -14.25 34.02 11.91
CA GLY A 21 -13.23 33.55 12.83
C GLY A 21 -13.03 32.04 12.64
N ALA A 22 -11.82 31.64 12.29
CA ALA A 22 -11.46 30.23 12.25
C ALA A 22 -11.64 29.65 13.66
N ALA A 23 -12.61 28.75 13.80
CA ALA A 23 -12.87 28.05 15.04
C ALA A 23 -11.68 27.13 15.41
N HIS A 24 -11.43 27.04 16.72
CA HIS A 24 -10.27 26.41 17.37
C HIS A 24 -9.95 24.96 16.92
N ALA A 25 -8.66 24.62 16.96
CA ALA A 25 -8.07 23.41 16.38
C ALA A 25 -7.51 22.37 17.38
N GLN A 26 -7.81 21.06 17.19
CA GLN A 26 -7.35 19.88 17.99
C GLN A 26 -6.33 19.02 17.18
N ILE A 27 -5.37 18.34 17.82
CA ILE A 27 -3.93 18.52 17.47
C ILE A 27 -3.63 20.03 17.48
N ILE A 28 -2.69 20.49 18.29
CA ILE A 28 -2.44 21.94 18.40
C ILE A 28 -2.03 22.46 17.01
N GLY A 29 -2.78 23.43 16.49
CA GLY A 29 -2.60 23.96 15.13
C GLY A 29 -3.08 23.05 13.97
N GLY A 30 -3.64 21.87 14.23
CA GLY A 30 -4.14 20.94 13.21
C GLY A 30 -5.46 21.38 12.57
N THR A 31 -5.97 20.64 11.58
CA THR A 31 -7.27 20.89 10.93
C THR A 31 -8.23 19.71 11.12
N PRO A 32 -9.56 19.93 11.20
CA PRO A 32 -10.52 18.83 11.27
C PRO A 32 -10.38 17.93 10.06
N THR A 33 -10.35 16.62 10.25
CA THR A 33 -10.44 15.70 9.12
C THR A 33 -11.88 15.60 8.63
N GLN A 34 -12.06 15.07 7.43
CA GLN A 34 -13.35 14.57 6.98
C GLN A 34 -13.53 13.12 7.44
N THR A 35 -14.78 12.68 7.59
CA THR A 35 -15.08 11.27 7.89
C THR A 35 -14.47 10.38 6.80
N GLY A 36 -13.68 9.38 7.22
CA GLY A 36 -13.02 8.45 6.30
C GLY A 36 -11.78 9.00 5.59
N GLN A 37 -11.34 10.25 5.84
CA GLN A 37 -10.15 10.82 5.19
C GLN A 37 -8.87 10.03 5.53
N TYR A 38 -8.78 9.52 6.76
CA TYR A 38 -7.69 8.67 7.22
C TYR A 38 -8.30 7.38 7.81
N PRO A 39 -8.73 6.43 6.97
CA PRO A 39 -9.62 5.34 7.35
C PRO A 39 -8.97 4.29 8.28
N THR A 40 -7.64 4.30 8.36
CA THR A 40 -6.83 3.44 9.22
C THR A 40 -6.56 4.05 10.59
N VAL A 41 -6.90 5.32 10.81
CA VAL A 41 -6.65 6.02 12.08
C VAL A 41 -7.83 5.83 13.01
N VAL A 42 -7.56 5.22 14.15
CA VAL A 42 -8.59 4.76 15.08
C VAL A 42 -8.42 5.45 16.44
N ALA A 43 -9.51 5.61 17.17
CA ALA A 43 -9.45 6.03 18.57
C ALA A 43 -9.49 4.82 19.49
N LEU A 44 -8.79 4.90 20.62
CA LEU A 44 -8.79 3.91 21.68
C LEU A 44 -9.44 4.52 22.92
N ASN A 45 -10.58 3.97 23.31
CA ASN A 45 -11.21 4.30 24.58
C ASN A 45 -10.69 3.37 25.68
N LEU A 46 -10.07 3.94 26.71
CA LEU A 46 -9.40 3.22 27.80
C LEU A 46 -10.27 3.14 29.08
N GLY A 47 -11.52 3.58 29.04
CA GLY A 47 -12.42 3.60 30.21
C GLY A 47 -12.12 4.70 31.24
N GLY A 48 -11.40 5.74 30.82
CA GLY A 48 -10.94 6.85 31.67
C GLY A 48 -9.94 7.79 30.98
N GLY A 49 -9.50 7.41 29.78
CA GLY A 49 -8.67 8.22 28.90
C GLY A 49 -8.90 7.84 27.43
N LEU A 50 -8.32 8.65 26.56
CA LEU A 50 -8.35 8.46 25.11
C LEU A 50 -6.91 8.25 24.63
N CYS A 51 -6.72 7.36 23.68
CA CYS A 51 -5.51 7.26 22.86
C CYS A 51 -5.94 7.19 21.39
N THR A 52 -4.95 7.22 20.50
CA THR A 52 -5.10 6.98 19.07
C THR A 52 -4.31 5.72 18.69
N GLY A 53 -4.63 5.11 17.55
CA GLY A 53 -3.91 4.00 16.98
C GLY A 53 -4.03 3.94 15.47
N THR A 54 -3.38 2.94 14.88
CA THR A 54 -3.39 2.72 13.43
C THR A 54 -3.75 1.26 13.13
N LEU A 55 -4.75 1.03 12.29
CA LEU A 55 -5.07 -0.28 11.73
C LEU A 55 -3.97 -0.68 10.74
N ILE A 56 -3.17 -1.69 11.09
CA ILE A 56 -2.04 -2.19 10.29
C ILE A 56 -2.27 -3.64 9.79
N HIS A 57 -3.37 -4.24 10.21
CA HIS A 57 -3.86 -5.56 9.80
C HIS A 57 -5.38 -5.61 10.10
N PRO A 58 -6.20 -6.38 9.35
CA PRO A 58 -7.66 -6.45 9.59
C PRO A 58 -8.05 -6.68 11.05
N GLU A 59 -7.24 -7.43 11.79
CA GLU A 59 -7.43 -7.71 13.22
C GLU A 59 -6.51 -6.95 14.17
N TRP A 60 -5.53 -6.17 13.71
CA TRP A 60 -4.53 -5.55 14.59
C TRP A 60 -4.39 -4.04 14.41
N VAL A 61 -4.46 -3.37 15.56
CA VAL A 61 -4.17 -1.95 15.70
C VAL A 61 -2.82 -1.79 16.40
N LEU A 62 -1.91 -1.03 15.79
CA LEU A 62 -0.68 -0.56 16.41
C LEU A 62 -0.95 0.75 17.16
N THR A 63 -0.49 0.82 18.40
CA THR A 63 -0.62 1.97 19.29
C THR A 63 0.59 2.03 20.23
N ALA A 64 0.57 2.89 21.25
CA ALA A 64 1.63 2.99 22.24
C ALA A 64 1.49 1.97 23.38
N GLY A 65 2.62 1.52 23.92
CA GLY A 65 2.70 0.63 25.07
C GLY A 65 1.98 1.18 26.29
N HIS A 66 2.17 2.46 26.58
CA HIS A 66 1.54 3.13 27.71
C HIS A 66 0.01 3.24 27.61
N CYS A 67 -0.57 3.16 26.40
CA CYS A 67 -2.03 3.18 26.23
C CYS A 67 -2.68 1.88 26.71
N VAL A 68 -1.97 0.74 26.63
CA VAL A 68 -2.55 -0.58 26.96
C VAL A 68 -2.08 -1.15 28.29
N ARG A 69 -0.89 -0.76 28.75
CA ARG A 69 -0.30 -1.30 29.98
C ARG A 69 -1.10 -0.83 31.20
N GLY A 70 -1.66 -1.78 31.94
CA GLY A 70 -2.49 -1.48 33.11
C GLY A 70 -3.94 -1.08 32.78
N ALA A 71 -4.30 -0.99 31.50
CA ALA A 71 -5.68 -0.75 31.09
C ALA A 71 -6.55 -1.99 31.37
N SER A 72 -7.65 -1.79 32.10
CA SER A 72 -8.63 -2.84 32.40
C SER A 72 -9.36 -3.30 31.12
N SER A 73 -9.66 -2.35 30.24
CA SER A 73 -10.26 -2.60 28.93
C SER A 73 -9.76 -1.57 27.92
N VAL A 74 -9.75 -1.96 26.64
CA VAL A 74 -9.56 -1.04 25.52
C VAL A 74 -10.67 -1.34 24.53
N GLN A 75 -11.30 -0.30 24.01
CA GLN A 75 -12.24 -0.40 22.89
C GLN A 75 -11.68 0.41 21.74
N VAL A 76 -11.76 -0.14 20.53
CA VAL A 76 -11.33 0.56 19.32
C VAL A 76 -12.55 1.19 18.68
N ILE A 77 -12.48 2.48 18.36
CA ILE A 77 -13.54 3.22 17.69
C ILE A 77 -13.00 3.63 16.31
N ILE A 78 -13.74 3.24 15.28
CA ILE A 78 -13.43 3.54 13.87
C ILE A 78 -14.58 4.34 13.26
N ASP A 79 -14.35 4.94 12.09
CA ASP A 79 -15.37 5.66 11.31
C ASP A 79 -16.02 6.84 12.05
N ALA A 80 -15.32 7.37 13.06
CA ALA A 80 -15.76 8.52 13.84
C ALA A 80 -14.98 9.78 13.43
N ASN A 81 -15.67 10.83 13.01
CA ASN A 81 -15.06 12.16 13.03
C ASN A 81 -14.94 12.66 14.48
N ASN A 82 -16.01 12.50 15.26
CA ASN A 82 -16.01 12.76 16.69
C ASN A 82 -16.50 11.52 17.46
N VAL A 83 -15.63 10.97 18.30
CA VAL A 83 -15.83 9.68 19.01
C VAL A 83 -16.94 9.71 20.06
N PHE A 84 -17.41 10.90 20.44
CA PHE A 84 -18.50 11.07 21.40
C PHE A 84 -19.88 11.18 20.73
N SER A 85 -19.93 11.25 19.40
CA SER A 85 -21.17 11.46 18.65
C SER A 85 -21.39 10.43 17.53
N GLY A 86 -20.44 9.52 17.30
CA GLY A 86 -20.56 8.48 16.30
C GLY A 86 -19.36 7.55 16.24
N GLY A 87 -19.34 6.72 15.19
CA GLY A 87 -18.34 5.69 14.97
C GLY A 87 -18.86 4.28 15.26
N ARG A 88 -18.07 3.30 14.83
CA ARG A 88 -18.25 1.88 15.10
C ARG A 88 -17.27 1.46 16.17
N THR A 89 -17.79 0.97 17.29
CA THR A 89 -16.98 0.44 18.39
C THR A 89 -16.74 -1.05 18.20
N ILE A 90 -15.48 -1.46 18.29
CA ILE A 90 -15.03 -2.85 18.19
C ILE A 90 -14.35 -3.23 19.51
N SER A 91 -14.83 -4.32 20.11
CA SER A 91 -14.22 -4.92 21.29
C SER A 91 -12.84 -5.50 20.97
N THR A 92 -11.95 -5.56 21.96
CA THR A 92 -10.60 -6.12 21.79
C THR A 92 -10.47 -7.45 22.53
N THR A 93 -9.78 -8.43 21.94
CA THR A 93 -9.54 -9.75 22.54
C THR A 93 -8.17 -9.84 23.20
N GLN A 94 -7.17 -9.11 22.70
CA GLN A 94 -5.81 -9.11 23.25
C GLN A 94 -5.18 -7.71 23.20
N ARG A 95 -4.26 -7.47 24.13
CA ARG A 95 -3.45 -6.26 24.21
C ARG A 95 -2.03 -6.67 24.57
N ILE A 96 -1.10 -6.42 23.66
CA ILE A 96 0.27 -6.90 23.77
C ILE A 96 1.17 -5.66 23.70
N ALA A 97 1.65 -5.21 24.85
CA ALA A 97 2.70 -4.21 24.88
C ALA A 97 4.03 -4.83 24.42
N ASN A 98 4.85 -4.04 23.74
CA ASN A 98 6.21 -4.46 23.40
C ASN A 98 6.93 -4.91 24.67
N PRO A 99 7.46 -6.15 24.74
CA PRO A 99 8.08 -6.67 25.95
C PRO A 99 9.29 -5.86 26.42
N ARG A 100 9.91 -5.09 25.53
CA ARG A 100 11.04 -4.21 25.84
C ARG A 100 10.60 -2.81 26.30
N TYR A 101 9.30 -2.52 26.34
CA TYR A 101 8.79 -1.25 26.86
C TYR A 101 8.99 -1.16 28.38
N SER A 102 9.83 -0.23 28.83
CA SER A 102 10.16 -0.08 30.26
C SER A 102 9.00 0.44 31.10
N GLY A 103 7.99 1.09 30.50
CA GLY A 103 6.90 1.74 31.23
C GLY A 103 7.25 3.14 31.75
N GLN A 104 8.41 3.66 31.39
CA GLN A 104 8.90 4.97 31.83
C GLN A 104 8.74 6.00 30.70
N ALA A 105 8.45 7.25 31.06
CA ALA A 105 8.48 8.35 30.09
C ALA A 105 9.89 8.52 29.51
N GLY A 106 10.00 8.66 28.18
CA GLY A 106 11.29 8.62 27.48
C GLY A 106 11.91 7.22 27.37
N GLY A 107 11.22 6.17 27.86
CA GLY A 107 11.61 4.79 27.68
C GLY A 107 11.43 4.35 26.23
N GLU A 108 12.46 3.71 25.66
CA GLU A 108 12.38 3.15 24.31
C GLU A 108 11.27 2.08 24.19
N ARG A 109 10.91 1.76 22.95
CA ARG A 109 10.04 0.61 22.62
C ARG A 109 8.59 0.79 23.08
N ASP A 110 8.09 2.02 23.16
CA ASP A 110 6.73 2.34 23.59
C ASP A 110 5.69 2.07 22.48
N THR A 111 5.58 0.80 22.10
CA THR A 111 4.59 0.31 21.13
C THR A 111 3.77 -0.83 21.71
N ALA A 112 2.58 -1.03 21.16
CA ALA A 112 1.69 -2.12 21.50
C ALA A 112 0.81 -2.52 20.32
N LEU A 113 0.40 -3.77 20.33
CA LEU A 113 -0.59 -4.33 19.42
C LEU A 113 -1.88 -4.64 20.17
N VAL A 114 -2.99 -4.23 19.59
CA VAL A 114 -4.34 -4.50 20.09
C VAL A 114 -5.07 -5.38 19.08
N LYS A 115 -5.46 -6.58 19.51
CA LYS A 115 -6.23 -7.51 18.67
C LYS A 115 -7.72 -7.20 18.76
N LEU A 116 -8.35 -7.02 17.62
CA LEU A 116 -9.78 -6.81 17.49
C LEU A 116 -10.54 -8.13 17.69
N ALA A 117 -11.76 -8.06 18.21
CA ALA A 117 -12.65 -9.21 18.31
C ALA A 117 -13.30 -9.59 16.97
N THR A 118 -13.41 -8.61 16.07
CA THR A 118 -13.94 -8.79 14.72
C THR A 118 -13.02 -8.10 13.73
N PRO A 119 -12.59 -8.78 12.65
CA PRO A 119 -11.78 -8.17 11.61
C PRO A 119 -12.47 -6.97 10.96
N VAL A 120 -11.68 -5.99 10.55
CA VAL A 120 -12.09 -4.84 9.72
C VAL A 120 -11.62 -5.12 8.30
N THR A 121 -12.55 -5.46 7.41
CA THR A 121 -12.27 -5.91 6.03
C THR A 121 -12.83 -4.97 4.96
N ASP A 122 -13.52 -3.90 5.36
CA ASP A 122 -14.16 -2.92 4.48
C ASP A 122 -13.22 -1.77 4.06
N ARG A 123 -11.91 -1.91 4.30
CA ARG A 123 -10.86 -0.93 3.96
C ARG A 123 -9.48 -1.57 3.91
N MET A 124 -8.56 -0.90 3.23
CA MET A 124 -7.14 -1.22 3.30
C MET A 124 -6.55 -0.83 4.65
N VAL A 125 -5.48 -1.52 5.04
CA VAL A 125 -4.71 -1.22 6.25
C VAL A 125 -3.51 -0.34 5.94
N SER A 126 -2.96 0.33 6.95
CA SER A 126 -1.78 1.19 6.75
C SER A 126 -0.54 0.34 6.53
N PRO A 127 0.26 0.59 5.47
CA PRO A 127 1.58 0.00 5.36
C PRO A 127 2.48 0.53 6.48
N ILE A 128 3.41 -0.30 6.93
CA ILE A 128 4.38 0.03 7.96
C ILE A 128 5.77 0.22 7.34
N ASN A 129 6.48 1.26 7.77
CA ASN A 129 7.85 1.46 7.35
C ASN A 129 8.77 0.43 8.02
N ARG A 130 9.49 -0.34 7.20
CA ARG A 130 10.51 -1.30 7.64
C ARG A 130 11.93 -0.83 7.35
N ALA A 131 12.09 0.25 6.57
CA ALA A 131 13.38 0.75 6.12
C ALA A 131 13.73 2.07 6.80
N PRO A 132 14.75 2.12 7.69
CA PRO A 132 15.13 3.35 8.37
C PRO A 132 15.48 4.52 7.46
N ALA A 133 16.04 4.22 6.28
CA ALA A 133 16.41 5.21 5.28
C ALA A 133 15.22 5.84 4.55
N ALA A 134 14.03 5.22 4.61
CA ALA A 134 12.85 5.71 3.90
C ALA A 134 12.11 6.84 4.64
N ALA A 135 12.42 7.05 5.93
CA ALA A 135 11.88 8.13 6.75
C ALA A 135 12.93 8.66 7.75
N PRO A 136 13.99 9.33 7.26
CA PRO A 136 15.01 9.88 8.13
C PRO A 136 14.46 11.08 8.94
N PRO A 137 15.10 11.43 10.07
CA PRO A 137 14.79 12.68 10.77
C PRO A 137 14.81 13.88 9.82
N GLY A 138 13.83 14.77 9.98
CA GLY A 138 13.64 15.94 9.15
C GLY A 138 12.70 15.76 7.95
N VAL A 139 12.13 14.57 7.75
CA VAL A 139 11.00 14.37 6.82
C VAL A 139 9.74 15.09 7.35
N VAL A 140 8.91 15.58 6.42
CA VAL A 140 7.59 16.12 6.76
C VAL A 140 6.63 14.94 6.95
N LEU A 141 5.93 14.93 8.08
CA LEU A 141 5.03 13.88 8.49
C LEU A 141 3.61 14.39 8.55
N THR A 142 2.67 13.54 8.15
CA THR A 142 1.24 13.73 8.37
C THR A 142 0.87 13.03 9.68
N MET A 143 0.58 13.82 10.71
CA MET A 143 0.16 13.36 12.02
C MET A 143 -1.36 13.39 12.08
N VAL A 144 -1.98 12.31 12.57
CA VAL A 144 -3.44 12.23 12.68
C VAL A 144 -3.81 11.67 14.05
N GLY A 145 -4.80 12.27 14.71
CA GLY A 145 -5.20 11.84 16.04
C GLY A 145 -6.47 12.50 16.56
N TYR A 146 -6.89 12.03 17.73
CA TYR A 146 -8.09 12.48 18.43
C TYR A 146 -7.75 13.22 19.73
N GLY A 147 -6.50 13.66 19.90
CA GLY A 147 -6.02 14.32 21.10
C GLY A 147 -6.52 15.74 21.29
N ALA A 148 -6.18 16.27 22.46
CA ALA A 148 -6.54 17.61 22.89
C ALA A 148 -5.92 18.70 22.01
N THR A 149 -6.53 19.88 22.08
CA THR A 149 -6.15 21.11 21.36
C THR A 149 -5.10 21.95 22.05
N SER A 150 -4.85 21.67 23.32
CA SER A 150 -4.15 22.58 24.22
C SER A 150 -3.73 21.85 25.49
N GLY A 151 -2.73 22.39 26.18
CA GLY A 151 -2.19 21.82 27.42
C GLY A 151 -3.17 21.79 28.60
N ASN A 152 -4.34 22.43 28.50
CA ASN A 152 -5.43 22.28 29.47
C ASN A 152 -6.29 21.02 29.22
N GLN A 153 -5.90 20.19 28.23
CA GLN A 153 -6.54 18.93 27.84
C GLN A 153 -7.97 19.09 27.32
N SER A 154 -8.32 20.28 26.80
CA SER A 154 -9.62 20.52 26.19
C SER A 154 -9.68 20.15 24.72
N GLY A 155 -10.88 19.77 24.27
CA GLY A 155 -11.12 19.46 22.87
C GLY A 155 -10.44 18.18 22.41
N ALA A 156 -10.44 17.12 23.20
CA ALA A 156 -10.16 15.80 22.67
C ALA A 156 -11.40 15.22 21.95
N GLY A 157 -11.20 14.17 21.17
CA GLY A 157 -12.26 13.32 20.61
C GLY A 157 -12.67 13.62 19.18
N THR A 158 -12.21 14.71 18.56
CA THR A 158 -12.40 14.94 17.11
C THR A 158 -11.11 14.61 16.36
N ALA A 159 -11.22 13.83 15.28
CA ALA A 159 -10.10 13.46 14.42
C ALA A 159 -9.53 14.67 13.69
N ARG A 160 -8.22 14.87 13.77
CA ARG A 160 -7.53 16.02 13.18
C ARG A 160 -6.19 15.65 12.61
N VAL A 161 -5.75 16.46 11.67
CA VAL A 161 -4.49 16.29 10.95
C VAL A 161 -3.61 17.53 11.08
N LEU A 162 -2.32 17.29 11.29
CA LEU A 162 -1.26 18.28 11.23
C LEU A 162 -0.11 17.75 10.38
N MET A 163 0.42 18.59 9.51
CA MET A 163 1.70 18.31 8.86
C MET A 163 2.81 19.00 9.66
N ASN A 164 3.76 18.23 10.18
CA ASN A 164 4.91 18.76 10.90
C ASN A 164 6.18 17.96 10.59
N LYS A 165 7.34 18.56 10.80
CA LYS A 165 8.64 17.98 10.53
C LYS A 165 9.27 17.47 11.83
N ALA A 166 9.83 16.26 11.81
CA ALA A 166 10.67 15.76 12.90
C ALA A 166 12.00 16.51 12.91
N SER A 167 12.00 17.74 13.41
CA SER A 167 13.02 18.76 13.18
C SER A 167 14.05 18.89 14.30
N THR A 168 13.87 18.20 15.42
CA THR A 168 14.72 18.34 16.60
C THR A 168 15.36 17.02 17.01
N ARG A 169 16.51 17.11 17.70
CA ARG A 169 17.18 15.94 18.26
C ARG A 169 16.44 15.50 19.52
N CYS A 170 16.11 14.22 19.58
CA CYS A 170 15.55 13.59 20.77
C CYS A 170 16.53 13.64 21.95
N SER A 171 17.84 13.61 21.67
CA SER A 171 18.89 13.74 22.69
C SER A 171 18.86 15.08 23.43
N SER A 172 18.30 16.14 22.83
CA SER A 172 18.07 17.43 23.50
C SER A 172 17.07 17.33 24.67
N PHE A 173 16.26 16.28 24.70
CA PHE A 173 15.27 16.01 25.75
C PHE A 173 15.56 14.70 26.49
N GLY A 174 16.78 14.17 26.37
CA GLY A 174 17.22 12.95 27.07
C GLY A 174 16.74 11.64 26.44
N ALA A 175 16.31 11.64 25.18
CA ALA A 175 15.84 10.45 24.46
C ALA A 175 16.76 10.05 23.30
N SER A 176 16.58 8.83 22.81
CA SER A 176 17.42 8.25 21.74
C SER A 176 17.06 8.81 20.36
N ASP A 177 18.04 9.41 19.68
CA ASP A 177 17.91 9.88 18.28
C ASP A 177 17.71 8.73 17.28
N THR A 178 18.02 7.48 17.69
CA THR A 178 17.85 6.28 16.87
C THR A 178 16.46 5.68 17.04
N ALA A 179 15.92 5.69 18.25
CA ALA A 179 14.65 5.05 18.57
C ALA A 179 13.43 5.95 18.31
N PHE A 180 13.63 7.26 18.20
CA PHE A 180 12.55 8.24 18.15
C PHE A 180 12.67 9.23 16.99
N LEU A 181 11.51 9.75 16.58
CA LEU A 181 11.38 10.98 15.79
C LEU A 181 10.88 12.07 16.74
N CYS A 182 11.57 13.21 16.83
CA CYS A 182 11.20 14.28 17.76
C CYS A 182 10.82 15.58 17.04
N PHE A 183 9.88 16.29 17.63
CA PHE A 183 9.22 17.47 17.09
C PHE A 183 9.40 18.65 18.02
N ASP A 184 9.67 19.82 17.44
CA ASP A 184 9.54 21.10 18.12
C ASP A 184 8.06 21.50 18.13
N GLN A 185 7.54 21.86 19.31
CA GLN A 185 6.15 22.33 19.48
C GLN A 185 6.08 23.78 19.98
N THR A 186 7.20 24.50 20.02
CA THR A 186 7.28 25.88 20.54
C THR A 186 6.53 26.91 19.69
N ASP A 187 6.16 26.54 18.45
CA ASP A 187 5.27 27.31 17.59
C ASP A 187 3.78 27.10 17.90
N ASN A 188 3.47 26.38 18.99
CA ASN A 188 2.13 25.93 19.36
C ASN A 188 1.50 25.05 18.27
N THR A 189 2.31 24.19 17.64
CA THR A 189 1.79 23.10 16.82
C THR A 189 2.31 21.77 17.33
N GLY A 190 1.47 20.73 17.28
CA GLY A 190 1.90 19.39 17.64
C GLY A 190 0.86 18.59 18.43
N LYS A 191 1.34 17.50 18.99
CA LYS A 191 0.52 16.46 19.59
C LYS A 191 0.30 16.74 21.07
N CYS A 192 -0.79 16.22 21.60
CA CYS A 192 -1.13 16.35 23.01
C CYS A 192 -1.82 15.11 23.56
N VAL A 193 -2.27 15.20 24.82
CA VAL A 193 -2.99 14.12 25.51
C VAL A 193 -4.13 13.62 24.63
N GLY A 194 -4.17 12.31 24.36
CA GLY A 194 -5.11 11.66 23.47
C GLY A 194 -4.58 11.32 22.07
N ASP A 195 -3.52 11.99 21.61
CA ASP A 195 -2.80 11.61 20.39
C ASP A 195 -1.84 10.45 20.60
N SER A 196 -1.52 10.14 21.87
CA SER A 196 -0.76 8.96 22.30
C SER A 196 -1.14 7.70 21.51
N GLY A 197 -0.14 7.03 20.95
CA GLY A 197 -0.28 5.86 20.09
C GLY A 197 -0.70 6.15 18.65
N GLY A 198 -1.07 7.39 18.34
CA GLY A 198 -1.48 7.81 17.01
C GLY A 198 -0.33 7.90 16.01
N PRO A 199 -0.65 7.83 14.71
CA PRO A 199 0.35 7.76 13.66
C PRO A 199 1.06 9.08 13.37
N SER A 200 2.32 8.95 12.97
CA SER A 200 2.96 9.84 12.00
C SER A 200 3.22 9.08 10.71
N PHE A 201 2.66 9.59 9.61
CA PHE A 201 2.84 9.04 8.27
C PHE A 201 3.86 9.84 7.47
N ALA A 202 4.73 9.16 6.73
CA ALA A 202 5.53 9.77 5.66
C ALA A 202 4.95 9.34 4.30
N SER A 203 5.08 10.18 3.27
CA SER A 203 4.81 9.75 1.90
C SER A 203 6.03 9.00 1.36
N ILE A 204 5.90 7.68 1.17
CA ILE A 204 6.95 6.81 0.65
C ILE A 204 6.40 6.17 -0.63
N GLY A 205 7.02 6.46 -1.78
CA GLY A 205 6.52 5.99 -3.07
C GLY A 205 5.12 6.52 -3.43
N GLY A 206 4.72 7.68 -2.88
CA GLY A 206 3.38 8.24 -3.06
C GLY A 206 2.32 7.70 -2.09
N VAL A 207 2.66 6.72 -1.25
CA VAL A 207 1.76 6.10 -0.28
C VAL A 207 2.02 6.65 1.12
N LEU A 208 0.96 6.91 1.89
CA LEU A 208 1.10 7.27 3.31
C LEU A 208 1.46 6.02 4.12
N THR A 209 2.70 5.97 4.57
CA THR A 209 3.28 4.84 5.29
C THR A 209 3.57 5.21 6.73
N LEU A 210 3.17 4.34 7.66
CA LEU A 210 3.35 4.56 9.08
C LEU A 210 4.82 4.47 9.46
N VAL A 211 5.39 5.57 9.95
CA VAL A 211 6.82 5.65 10.33
C VAL A 211 7.03 5.89 11.82
N GLY A 212 6.04 6.48 12.51
CA GLY A 212 6.12 6.82 13.92
C GLY A 212 4.83 6.55 14.67
N VAL A 213 4.96 6.18 15.94
CA VAL A 213 3.87 6.00 16.91
C VAL A 213 4.06 7.02 18.03
N THR A 214 3.07 7.89 18.24
CA THR A 214 3.14 8.95 19.26
C THR A 214 3.37 8.38 20.66
N SER A 215 4.46 8.77 21.33
CA SER A 215 4.88 8.14 22.59
C SER A 215 4.84 9.12 23.78
N PHE A 216 5.62 10.20 23.75
CA PHE A 216 5.70 11.13 24.88
C PHE A 216 5.97 12.57 24.43
N GLY A 217 5.87 13.51 25.36
CA GLY A 217 6.13 14.93 25.15
C GLY A 217 6.14 15.68 26.48
N ASP A 218 6.21 17.01 26.43
CA ASP A 218 6.05 17.84 27.64
C ASP A 218 4.59 17.85 28.13
N GLN A 219 4.41 18.01 29.45
CA GLN A 219 3.07 17.97 30.09
C GLN A 219 2.13 19.05 29.59
N THR A 220 2.66 20.17 29.10
CA THR A 220 1.90 21.31 28.58
C THR A 220 1.70 21.24 27.05
N CYS A 221 2.22 20.21 26.38
CA CYS A 221 2.12 19.99 24.93
C CYS A 221 2.65 21.17 24.09
N SER A 222 3.70 21.84 24.56
CA SER A 222 4.08 23.19 24.11
C SER A 222 5.56 23.33 23.75
N THR A 223 6.37 22.33 24.08
CA THR A 223 7.82 22.39 23.91
C THR A 223 8.27 21.33 22.93
N PHE A 224 7.88 20.07 23.14
CA PHE A 224 8.32 18.97 22.28
C PHE A 224 7.38 17.78 22.31
N GLY A 225 7.45 16.97 21.26
CA GLY A 225 6.83 15.65 21.17
C GLY A 225 7.81 14.62 20.60
N ALA A 226 7.57 13.34 20.87
CA ALA A 226 8.38 12.24 20.42
C ALA A 226 7.54 11.03 20.01
N ASP A 227 7.91 10.43 18.88
CA ASP A 227 7.30 9.23 18.33
C ASP A 227 8.29 8.09 18.30
N SER A 228 7.88 6.90 18.76
CA SER A 228 8.64 5.67 18.58
C SER A 228 8.70 5.31 17.09
N ARG A 229 9.90 5.01 16.60
CA ARG A 229 10.13 4.60 15.21
C ARG A 229 9.63 3.18 14.95
N VAL A 230 8.73 3.03 13.98
CA VAL A 230 8.16 1.72 13.63
C VAL A 230 9.23 0.79 13.03
N ASP A 231 10.17 1.33 12.27
CA ASP A 231 11.32 0.61 11.72
C ASP A 231 12.34 0.19 12.80
N TYR A 232 12.30 0.80 13.98
CA TYR A 232 13.09 0.34 15.12
C TYR A 232 12.45 -0.89 15.76
N ASP A 233 11.11 -0.95 15.82
CA ASP A 233 10.30 -1.97 16.52
C ASP A 233 9.93 -3.23 15.70
N GLN A 234 10.66 -3.49 14.61
CA GLN A 234 10.40 -4.60 13.69
C GLN A 234 10.38 -5.96 14.37
N GLU A 235 11.33 -6.26 15.26
CA GLU A 235 11.39 -7.54 15.98
C GLU A 235 10.10 -7.84 16.76
N PHE A 236 9.51 -6.83 17.39
CA PHE A 236 8.25 -6.96 18.12
C PHE A 236 7.07 -7.18 17.17
N LEU A 237 7.00 -6.40 16.10
CA LEU A 237 5.95 -6.54 15.09
C LEU A 237 6.02 -7.92 14.42
N ASP A 238 7.21 -8.36 14.03
CA ASP A 238 7.40 -9.63 13.32
C ASP A 238 7.18 -10.84 14.22
N SER A 239 7.57 -10.79 15.48
CA SER A 239 7.32 -11.89 16.43
C SER A 239 5.84 -12.02 16.81
N THR A 240 5.07 -10.92 16.78
CA THR A 240 3.66 -10.93 17.21
C THR A 240 2.70 -11.15 16.04
N ILE A 241 2.94 -10.44 14.93
CA ILE A 241 2.06 -10.42 13.76
C ILE A 241 2.83 -10.68 12.46
N GLY A 242 4.14 -10.91 12.48
CA GLY A 242 4.93 -11.22 11.28
C GLY A 242 4.41 -12.40 10.47
N PRO A 243 3.99 -13.53 11.07
CA PRO A 243 3.32 -14.60 10.32
C PRO A 243 2.02 -14.16 9.62
N SER A 244 1.38 -13.07 10.08
CA SER A 244 0.15 -12.50 9.51
C SER A 244 0.39 -11.23 8.65
N LEU A 245 1.56 -10.60 8.76
CA LEU A 245 2.03 -9.48 7.92
C LEU A 245 2.89 -9.96 6.73
N ARG A 246 3.20 -11.26 6.67
CA ARG A 246 4.03 -11.85 5.62
C ARG A 246 3.26 -12.04 4.31
N CYS A 247 1.93 -12.07 4.31
CA CYS A 247 1.15 -11.87 3.08
C CYS A 247 1.24 -10.37 2.77
N VAL A 248 2.19 -10.03 1.90
CA VAL A 248 2.46 -8.66 1.50
C VAL A 248 1.49 -8.35 0.36
N HIS A 249 0.71 -7.28 0.52
CA HIS A 249 -0.05 -6.64 -0.56
C HIS A 249 0.92 -6.05 -1.62
N ASP A 250 1.70 -6.90 -2.26
CA ASP A 250 2.63 -6.58 -3.33
C ASP A 250 2.21 -7.18 -4.68
N GLY A 251 1.16 -8.02 -4.68
CA GLY A 251 0.66 -8.71 -5.87
C GLY A 251 1.52 -9.87 -6.34
N VAL A 252 2.49 -10.35 -5.53
CA VAL A 252 3.36 -11.48 -5.87
C VAL A 252 2.77 -12.78 -5.28
N CYS A 253 2.10 -13.55 -6.13
CA CYS A 253 1.52 -14.82 -5.75
C CYS A 253 2.54 -15.96 -5.93
N GLY A 254 2.84 -16.72 -4.85
CA GLY A 254 3.48 -18.03 -4.98
C GLY A 254 4.87 -18.28 -4.36
N GLY A 255 5.46 -17.36 -3.58
CA GLY A 255 6.75 -17.62 -2.91
C GLY A 255 6.74 -17.32 -1.42
N ASP A 256 6.92 -18.32 -0.54
CA ASP A 256 7.21 -18.28 0.92
C ASP A 256 6.56 -17.19 1.83
N SER A 257 5.58 -16.44 1.29
CA SER A 257 5.03 -15.20 1.84
C SER A 257 3.74 -15.46 2.60
N CYS A 258 3.03 -16.54 2.30
CA CYS A 258 1.81 -16.90 3.05
C CYS A 258 1.95 -18.28 3.70
N THR A 259 1.89 -18.33 5.03
CA THR A 259 1.84 -19.61 5.76
C THR A 259 0.42 -20.19 5.68
N GLY A 260 0.22 -21.17 4.79
CA GLY A 260 -0.69 -22.33 4.86
C GLY A 260 -2.21 -22.16 5.08
N ALA A 261 -2.68 -21.03 5.61
CA ALA A 261 -4.10 -20.77 5.93
C ALA A 261 -4.53 -19.32 5.71
N LEU A 262 -3.63 -18.46 5.22
CA LEU A 262 -3.91 -17.07 4.86
C LEU A 262 -3.70 -16.92 3.35
N SER A 263 -4.69 -16.36 2.67
CA SER A 263 -4.59 -15.91 1.27
C SER A 263 -4.16 -14.45 1.26
N ASP A 264 -3.20 -14.09 0.40
CA ASP A 264 -2.97 -12.68 0.12
C ASP A 264 -4.24 -12.08 -0.48
N PRO A 265 -4.79 -10.96 0.01
CA PRO A 265 -6.02 -10.42 -0.55
C PRO A 265 -5.86 -9.85 -1.97
N ASP A 266 -4.62 -9.64 -2.45
CA ASP A 266 -4.31 -9.36 -3.86
C ASP A 266 -4.18 -10.65 -4.70
N CYS A 267 -4.09 -11.84 -4.07
CA CYS A 267 -4.06 -13.14 -4.73
C CYS A 267 -5.44 -13.83 -4.61
N PRO A 268 -6.33 -13.69 -5.60
CA PRO A 268 -7.60 -14.39 -5.60
C PRO A 268 -7.38 -15.90 -5.49
N VAL A 269 -8.04 -16.51 -4.50
CA VAL A 269 -8.11 -17.97 -4.40
C VAL A 269 -9.14 -18.44 -5.40
N CYS A 270 -8.73 -19.28 -6.32
CA CYS A 270 -9.60 -19.85 -7.33
C CYS A 270 -9.74 -21.36 -7.12
N THR A 271 -10.86 -21.89 -7.59
CA THR A 271 -11.15 -23.31 -7.73
C THR A 271 -11.47 -23.66 -9.17
N THR A 272 -11.87 -22.67 -9.98
CA THR A 272 -12.08 -22.79 -11.42
C THR A 272 -11.60 -21.53 -12.15
N ASP A 273 -11.26 -21.66 -13.43
CA ASP A 273 -10.74 -20.54 -14.25
C ASP A 273 -11.69 -19.34 -14.34
N ASP A 274 -13.01 -19.57 -14.26
CA ASP A 274 -14.03 -18.51 -14.26
C ASP A 274 -13.93 -17.54 -13.07
N GLU A 275 -13.16 -17.89 -12.04
CA GLU A 275 -12.89 -17.05 -10.86
C GLU A 275 -11.68 -16.14 -11.05
N CYS A 276 -10.96 -16.27 -12.17
CA CYS A 276 -9.77 -15.50 -12.52
C CYS A 276 -10.06 -14.36 -13.51
N GLY A 277 -9.11 -13.43 -13.66
CA GLY A 277 -9.19 -12.32 -14.60
C GLY A 277 -9.17 -12.78 -16.07
N THR A 278 -9.44 -11.84 -16.98
CA THR A 278 -9.24 -12.10 -18.41
C THR A 278 -7.78 -12.43 -18.66
N ASP A 279 -7.52 -13.56 -19.32
CA ASP A 279 -6.18 -14.09 -19.64
C ASP A 279 -5.42 -14.71 -18.44
N GLU A 280 -6.14 -15.15 -17.41
CA GLU A 280 -5.62 -15.92 -16.27
C GLU A 280 -6.32 -17.28 -16.15
N LEU A 281 -5.62 -18.28 -15.58
CA LEU A 281 -6.16 -19.60 -15.27
C LEU A 281 -5.95 -19.94 -13.80
N CYS A 282 -6.78 -20.83 -13.28
CA CYS A 282 -6.64 -21.32 -11.94
C CYS A 282 -5.60 -22.45 -11.85
N ALA A 283 -4.43 -22.14 -11.31
CA ALA A 283 -3.40 -23.12 -11.07
C ALA A 283 -3.80 -24.13 -9.98
N SER A 284 -3.16 -25.31 -9.99
CA SER A 284 -3.43 -26.41 -9.05
C SER A 284 -3.19 -26.04 -7.57
N ASN A 285 -2.41 -24.98 -7.32
CA ASN A 285 -2.18 -24.40 -6.00
C ASN A 285 -3.31 -23.43 -5.56
N GLY A 286 -4.36 -23.27 -6.37
CA GLY A 286 -5.52 -22.41 -6.10
C GLY A 286 -5.26 -20.93 -6.36
N GLN A 287 -4.27 -20.57 -7.18
CA GLN A 287 -3.95 -19.19 -7.54
C GLN A 287 -4.24 -18.90 -9.01
N CYS A 288 -4.76 -17.72 -9.31
CA CYS A 288 -4.85 -17.22 -10.67
C CYS A 288 -3.47 -16.86 -11.19
N THR A 289 -3.03 -17.51 -12.27
CA THR A 289 -1.76 -17.24 -12.95
C THR A 289 -2.03 -16.85 -14.40
N PRO A 290 -1.17 -16.04 -15.04
CA PRO A 290 -1.35 -15.72 -16.45
C PRO A 290 -1.45 -16.99 -17.31
N ALA A 291 -2.45 -17.02 -18.18
CA ALA A 291 -2.70 -18.16 -19.06
C ALA A 291 -1.46 -18.48 -19.92
N PRO A 292 -1.28 -19.74 -20.35
CA PRO A 292 -0.22 -20.09 -21.27
C PRO A 292 -0.17 -19.17 -22.51
N PHE A 293 1.04 -18.80 -22.90
CA PHE A 293 1.34 -17.95 -24.07
C PHE A 293 0.82 -16.51 -24.01
N THR A 294 0.42 -16.02 -22.85
CA THR A 294 0.16 -14.59 -22.59
C THR A 294 1.39 -13.92 -21.96
N GLU A 295 1.40 -12.59 -21.83
CA GLU A 295 2.54 -11.86 -21.27
C GLU A 295 2.85 -12.35 -19.84
N GLY A 296 4.04 -12.94 -19.66
CA GLY A 296 4.50 -13.49 -18.37
C GLY A 296 3.94 -14.88 -18.01
N GLY A 297 3.04 -15.45 -18.83
CA GLY A 297 2.51 -16.80 -18.67
C GLY A 297 3.46 -17.88 -19.21
N LEU A 298 3.21 -19.14 -18.84
CA LEU A 298 4.03 -20.28 -19.30
C LEU A 298 4.09 -20.37 -20.83
N GLY A 299 5.26 -20.64 -21.38
CA GLY A 299 5.50 -20.71 -22.81
C GLY A 299 5.61 -19.36 -23.53
N SER A 300 5.52 -18.22 -22.82
CA SER A 300 5.81 -16.90 -23.39
C SER A 300 7.31 -16.61 -23.43
N VAL A 301 7.77 -15.82 -24.41
CA VAL A 301 9.19 -15.49 -24.56
C VAL A 301 9.63 -14.56 -23.43
N CYS A 302 10.81 -14.82 -22.86
CA CYS A 302 11.37 -14.04 -21.77
C CYS A 302 12.85 -13.69 -21.99
N GLY A 303 13.24 -12.48 -21.58
CA GLY A 303 14.63 -12.04 -21.47
C GLY A 303 15.29 -12.47 -20.15
N GLY A 304 14.49 -12.74 -19.12
CA GLY A 304 14.95 -13.21 -17.81
C GLY A 304 13.81 -13.49 -16.84
N ASP A 305 14.16 -14.04 -15.68
CA ASP A 305 13.21 -14.58 -14.69
C ASP A 305 12.16 -13.58 -14.21
N GLY A 306 12.51 -12.28 -14.14
CA GLY A 306 11.60 -11.22 -13.70
C GLY A 306 10.49 -10.88 -14.70
N GLU A 307 10.52 -11.44 -15.91
CA GLU A 307 9.45 -11.29 -16.91
C GLU A 307 8.40 -12.41 -16.81
N CYS A 308 8.65 -13.42 -15.97
CA CYS A 308 7.80 -14.59 -15.82
C CYS A 308 7.05 -14.56 -14.50
N ALA A 309 5.73 -14.83 -14.53
CA ALA A 309 4.92 -14.86 -13.32
C ALA A 309 5.37 -15.96 -12.34
N SER A 310 5.90 -17.07 -12.86
CA SER A 310 6.54 -18.15 -12.10
C SER A 310 7.91 -17.79 -11.53
N GLY A 311 8.50 -16.66 -11.96
CA GLY A 311 9.88 -16.29 -11.63
C GLY A 311 10.95 -17.17 -12.28
N LEU A 312 10.61 -17.94 -13.32
CA LEU A 312 11.56 -18.81 -14.03
C LEU A 312 11.49 -18.61 -15.55
N CYS A 313 12.60 -18.18 -16.12
CA CYS A 313 12.83 -18.08 -17.56
C CYS A 313 13.77 -19.19 -18.02
N ALA A 314 13.21 -20.33 -18.44
CA ALA A 314 13.95 -21.52 -18.81
C ALA A 314 14.59 -21.39 -20.21
N ASP A 315 15.78 -21.96 -20.36
CA ASP A 315 16.51 -22.03 -21.62
C ASP A 315 16.39 -23.44 -22.22
N GLY A 316 15.59 -23.57 -23.28
CA GLY A 316 15.38 -24.82 -24.02
C GLY A 316 16.24 -24.95 -25.28
N GLY A 317 17.20 -24.03 -25.49
CA GLY A 317 17.98 -23.93 -26.71
C GLY A 317 17.35 -22.99 -27.75
N GLU A 318 18.23 -22.29 -28.48
CA GLU A 318 17.91 -21.27 -29.49
C GLU A 318 16.75 -21.66 -30.44
N PRO A 319 15.82 -20.73 -30.74
CA PRO A 319 16.06 -19.29 -30.69
C PRO A 319 15.48 -18.53 -29.49
N GLU A 320 14.72 -19.15 -28.57
CA GLU A 320 13.97 -18.39 -27.56
C GLU A 320 13.93 -19.08 -26.19
N ARG A 321 14.13 -18.28 -25.12
CA ARG A 321 13.90 -18.68 -23.72
C ARG A 321 12.44 -18.43 -23.38
N LEU A 322 11.84 -19.33 -22.62
CA LEU A 322 10.42 -19.28 -22.31
C LEU A 322 10.18 -19.21 -20.81
N CYS A 323 9.15 -18.46 -20.42
CA CYS A 323 8.62 -18.54 -19.07
C CYS A 323 8.15 -19.96 -18.81
N SER A 324 8.65 -20.53 -17.71
CA SER A 324 8.48 -21.93 -17.36
C SER A 324 8.16 -22.02 -15.87
N ASP A 325 7.67 -23.16 -15.41
CA ASP A 325 7.63 -23.49 -13.98
C ASP A 325 8.62 -24.61 -13.68
N SER A 326 8.99 -24.76 -12.41
CA SER A 326 9.72 -25.93 -11.95
C SER A 326 8.77 -27.13 -11.87
N CYS A 327 9.28 -28.33 -12.17
CA CYS A 327 8.50 -29.56 -12.11
C CYS A 327 9.32 -30.73 -11.58
N ASP A 328 8.64 -31.73 -11.03
CA ASP A 328 9.22 -33.03 -10.67
C ASP A 328 9.13 -33.98 -11.87
N LEU A 329 10.29 -34.47 -12.30
CA LEU A 329 10.41 -35.40 -13.42
C LEU A 329 9.70 -36.74 -13.15
N ALA A 330 9.47 -37.11 -11.89
CA ALA A 330 8.78 -38.34 -11.53
C ALA A 330 7.26 -38.26 -11.73
N ASP A 331 6.69 -37.07 -11.53
CA ASP A 331 5.24 -36.88 -11.44
C ASP A 331 4.66 -36.09 -12.62
N ASN A 332 5.50 -35.42 -13.42
CA ASN A 332 5.09 -34.57 -14.55
C ASN A 332 3.97 -33.62 -14.15
N ASP A 333 4.18 -32.88 -13.07
CA ASP A 333 3.25 -31.93 -12.44
C ASP A 333 3.10 -30.60 -13.20
N CYS A 334 3.52 -30.59 -14.48
CA CYS A 334 3.29 -29.47 -15.38
C CYS A 334 1.81 -29.34 -15.76
N PRO A 335 1.34 -28.11 -16.04
CA PRO A 335 -0.01 -27.89 -16.56
C PRO A 335 -0.26 -28.60 -17.89
N ASP A 336 -1.54 -28.84 -18.20
CA ASP A 336 -1.94 -29.47 -19.46
C ASP A 336 -1.34 -28.73 -20.68
N GLY A 337 -0.76 -29.51 -21.60
CA GLY A 337 -0.04 -28.98 -22.77
C GLY A 337 1.44 -28.65 -22.52
N PHE A 338 1.96 -28.94 -21.33
CA PHE A 338 3.37 -28.84 -20.99
C PHE A 338 3.92 -30.17 -20.47
N ASP A 339 5.13 -30.52 -20.91
CA ASP A 339 5.91 -31.65 -20.44
C ASP A 339 7.04 -31.17 -19.53
N CYS A 340 7.30 -31.92 -18.46
CA CYS A 340 8.42 -31.67 -17.57
C CYS A 340 9.72 -32.11 -18.25
N LEU A 341 10.54 -31.15 -18.70
CA LEU A 341 11.83 -31.43 -19.33
C LEU A 341 12.97 -31.32 -18.32
N GLN A 342 13.89 -32.29 -18.36
CA GLN A 342 15.02 -32.33 -17.44
C GLN A 342 16.00 -31.19 -17.70
N THR A 343 16.20 -30.32 -16.71
CA THR A 343 17.15 -29.20 -16.75
C THR A 343 18.39 -29.43 -15.88
N GLY A 344 18.34 -30.40 -14.96
CA GLY A 344 19.50 -30.90 -14.20
C GLY A 344 19.11 -31.55 -12.87
N GLY A 345 19.76 -32.66 -12.50
CA GLY A 345 19.40 -33.39 -11.27
C GLY A 345 18.04 -34.09 -11.37
N ALA A 346 17.24 -34.02 -10.30
CA ALA A 346 15.89 -34.59 -10.21
C ALA A 346 14.77 -33.58 -10.53
N THR A 347 15.11 -32.32 -10.82
CA THR A 347 14.16 -31.24 -11.11
C THR A 347 14.17 -30.91 -12.60
N GLY A 348 13.00 -30.60 -13.14
CA GLY A 348 12.80 -30.18 -14.52
C GLY A 348 12.19 -28.79 -14.64
N ALA A 349 11.89 -28.42 -15.88
CA ALA A 349 11.19 -27.21 -16.26
C ALA A 349 10.02 -27.56 -17.20
N CYS A 350 8.85 -26.96 -16.97
CA CYS A 350 7.68 -27.16 -17.83
C CYS A 350 7.87 -26.52 -19.21
N TRP A 351 7.80 -27.36 -20.24
CA TRP A 351 8.01 -26.95 -21.61
C TRP A 351 6.82 -27.33 -22.49
N PRO A 352 6.42 -26.52 -23.48
CA PRO A 352 5.32 -26.88 -24.37
C PRO A 352 5.49 -28.30 -24.97
N SER A 353 4.50 -29.16 -24.79
CA SER A 353 4.54 -30.55 -25.28
C SER A 353 4.57 -30.57 -26.81
N VAL A 354 5.41 -31.42 -27.40
CA VAL A 354 5.52 -31.59 -28.87
C VAL A 354 4.42 -32.48 -29.45
N ASP A 355 3.73 -33.25 -28.61
CA ASP A 355 2.68 -34.21 -29.03
C ASP A 355 1.26 -33.70 -28.73
N GLY A 356 1.03 -32.40 -28.95
CA GLY A 356 -0.31 -31.88 -29.18
C GLY A 356 -0.86 -32.41 -30.51
N GLY A 357 -1.31 -33.67 -30.51
CA GLY A 357 -2.06 -34.24 -31.61
C GLY A 357 -3.26 -33.36 -31.93
N ASP A 358 -3.37 -33.00 -33.20
CA ASP A 358 -4.58 -32.67 -33.99
C ASP A 358 -5.94 -32.69 -33.26
N ASP A 359 -6.17 -31.84 -32.27
CA ASP A 359 -7.50 -31.37 -31.89
C ASP A 359 -7.45 -29.89 -31.45
N ASP A 360 -7.64 -29.05 -32.47
CA ASP A 360 -8.51 -27.88 -32.45
C ASP A 360 -8.08 -26.54 -31.82
N ARG A 361 -6.79 -26.16 -31.83
CA ARG A 361 -6.37 -24.73 -31.82
C ARG A 361 -5.13 -24.46 -32.69
N THR A 362 -5.29 -24.50 -34.00
CA THR A 362 -4.32 -23.92 -34.95
C THR A 362 -4.58 -22.43 -35.20
N GLY A 363 -3.57 -21.61 -34.91
CA GLY A 363 -3.40 -20.25 -35.43
C GLY A 363 -2.53 -19.45 -34.47
N CYS A 364 -1.27 -19.08 -34.72
CA CYS A 364 -0.45 -18.93 -35.93
C CYS A 364 1.01 -19.24 -35.50
N CYS A 365 1.91 -19.84 -36.28
CA CYS A 365 2.62 -19.24 -37.40
C CYS A 365 3.45 -20.35 -38.09
N GLN A 366 3.09 -20.74 -39.31
CA GLN A 366 4.07 -21.29 -40.24
C GLN A 366 4.32 -20.24 -41.33
N SER A 367 5.54 -19.70 -41.36
CA SER A 367 6.01 -18.91 -42.50
C SER A 367 6.08 -19.82 -43.72
N SER A 368 5.12 -19.64 -44.63
CA SER A 368 5.11 -20.30 -45.93
C SER A 368 6.28 -19.81 -46.80
N SER A 369 7.33 -20.62 -46.92
CA SER A 369 8.24 -20.58 -48.07
C SER A 369 8.04 -21.85 -48.88
N GLN A 370 7.02 -21.88 -49.75
CA GLN A 370 7.00 -22.74 -50.91
C GLN A 370 5.95 -22.24 -51.92
N ALA A 371 6.45 -21.66 -53.00
CA ALA A 371 5.70 -21.29 -54.19
C ALA A 371 5.08 -22.54 -54.85
N PRO A 372 3.93 -22.43 -55.52
CA PRO A 372 3.47 -23.59 -56.25
C PRO A 372 3.08 -23.35 -57.72
N TRP A 373 3.22 -24.45 -58.46
CA TRP A 373 2.57 -24.89 -59.70
C TRP A 373 3.32 -24.74 -61.03
N SER A 374 3.80 -25.90 -61.46
CA SER A 374 4.23 -26.28 -62.79
C SER A 374 3.08 -26.37 -63.80
N ALA A 375 3.41 -26.01 -65.05
CA ALA A 375 2.93 -26.57 -66.32
C ALA A 375 1.50 -26.26 -66.82
N LEU A 376 1.43 -25.42 -67.87
CA LEU A 376 0.50 -25.60 -68.99
C LEU A 376 1.25 -25.42 -70.31
N VAL A 377 1.07 -26.39 -71.20
CA VAL A 377 1.73 -26.55 -72.51
C VAL A 377 0.90 -25.89 -73.63
N LEU A 378 1.60 -25.11 -74.46
CA LEU A 378 1.42 -24.76 -75.89
C LEU A 378 0.01 -24.54 -76.49
N ALA A 379 -0.20 -23.36 -77.10
CA ALA A 379 -0.20 -23.15 -78.57
C ALA A 379 -1.00 -21.89 -78.97
N GLY A 380 -0.50 -21.14 -79.97
CA GLY A 380 -1.35 -20.25 -80.78
C GLY A 380 -0.77 -18.87 -81.10
N LEU A 381 -0.09 -18.77 -82.25
CA LEU A 381 0.23 -17.54 -82.98
C LEU A 381 -1.01 -16.66 -83.20
N VAL A 382 -0.82 -15.32 -83.26
CA VAL A 382 -1.23 -14.39 -84.34
C VAL A 382 -1.03 -12.92 -83.88
N LEU A 383 -0.02 -12.26 -84.46
CA LEU A 383 0.11 -10.79 -84.65
C LEU A 383 -1.07 -10.27 -85.51
N PRO A 384 -1.47 -8.97 -85.60
CA PRO A 384 -0.57 -7.81 -85.53
C PRO A 384 -1.19 -6.43 -85.10
N LEU A 385 -0.38 -5.37 -85.29
CA LEU A 385 -0.72 -3.98 -85.61
C LEU A 385 -1.17 -2.99 -84.51
N LEU A 386 -0.16 -2.21 -84.09
CA LEU A 386 -0.27 -0.80 -83.72
C LEU A 386 -1.08 0.00 -84.77
N ARG A 387 -2.10 0.72 -84.31
CA ARG A 387 -2.65 1.88 -85.03
C ARG A 387 -2.81 3.06 -84.07
N ARG A 388 -1.84 3.97 -84.15
CA ARG A 388 -1.97 5.38 -83.75
C ARG A 388 -3.16 6.00 -84.49
N ARG A 389 -4.03 6.72 -83.78
CA ARG A 389 -4.77 7.85 -84.35
C ARG A 389 -4.48 9.12 -83.56
N ARG A 390 -3.90 10.08 -84.27
CA ARG A 390 -3.78 11.49 -83.90
C ARG A 390 -5.05 12.25 -84.32
N ARG A 391 -5.34 13.30 -83.54
CA ARG A 391 -5.95 14.61 -83.89
C ARG A 391 -7.47 14.74 -84.12
N ALA A 392 -8.06 15.60 -83.29
CA ALA A 392 -8.93 16.72 -83.66
C ALA A 392 -8.54 17.90 -82.72
N HIS A 393 -7.93 18.96 -83.25
CA HIS A 393 -8.52 20.28 -83.56
C HIS A 393 -8.68 21.21 -82.35
N GLY A 394 -8.01 22.35 -82.44
CA GLY A 394 -7.86 23.43 -81.46
C GLY A 394 -6.61 24.20 -81.80
#